data_AF-A0A1S2JZ90-F1
#
_entry.id   AF-A0A1S2JZ90-F1
#
_cell.length_a   1.000
_cell.length_b   1.000
_cell.length_c   1.000
_cell.angle_alpha   90.00
_cell.angle_beta   90.00
_cell.angle_gamma   90.00
#
_symmetry.space_group_name_H-M   'P 1'
#
loop_
_entity.id
_entity.type
_entity.pdbx_description
1 polymer ?
#
loop_
_entity_poly.entity_id
_entity_poly.type
_entity_poly.pdbx_seq_one_letter_code
_entity_poly.pdbx_strand_id
1 'polypeptide(L)'
;MSFLLLGRWDHGGNLVLEDALEVDIDDQEAIDSIVDAQDNEDGMAWASTFLTDTYEEAVREAYETYVKDEGTRIIDETGESS
;
A
#
# COMPACT_ATOMS: atom_id res chain seq x y z
N MET A 1 10.64 -12.18 -0.41
CA MET A 1 9.28 -12.02 0.13
C MET A 1 8.67 -10.82 -0.57
N SER A 2 7.35 -10.72 -0.62
CA SER A 2 6.69 -9.54 -1.19
C SER A 2 5.55 -9.09 -0.31
N PHE A 3 5.39 -7.78 -0.23
CA PHE A 3 4.32 -7.14 0.52
C PHE A 3 3.38 -6.44 -0.46
N LEU A 4 2.10 -6.78 -0.39
CA LEU A 4 1.02 -6.04 -0.99
C LEU A 4 0.57 -4.98 0.03
N LEU A 5 0.80 -3.71 -0.31
CA LEU A 5 0.31 -2.58 0.46
C LEU A 5 -1.03 -2.15 -0.12
N LEU A 6 -2.04 -2.02 0.76
CA LEU A 6 -3.37 -1.54 0.42
C LEU A 6 -3.62 -0.23 1.16
N GLY A 7 -4.23 0.72 0.47
CA GLY A 7 -4.55 2.01 1.05
C GLY A 7 -5.37 2.90 0.13
N ARG A 8 -5.41 4.18 0.47
CA ARG A 8 -6.14 5.17 -0.32
C ARG A 8 -5.44 6.52 -0.30
N TRP A 9 -5.66 7.27 -1.37
CA TRP A 9 -5.26 8.67 -1.38
C TRP A 9 -6.28 9.51 -0.61
N ASP A 10 -5.80 10.39 0.26
CA ASP A 10 -6.61 11.43 0.87
C ASP A 10 -6.60 12.69 -0.02
N HIS A 11 -7.62 13.54 0.12
CA HIS A 11 -7.74 14.81 -0.59
C HIS A 11 -6.53 15.75 -0.40
N GLY A 12 -5.74 15.57 0.66
CA GLY A 12 -4.48 16.29 0.90
C GLY A 12 -3.26 15.75 0.14
N GLY A 13 -3.41 14.74 -0.71
CA GLY A 13 -2.30 14.10 -1.41
C GLY A 13 -1.48 13.14 -0.54
N ASN A 14 -2.02 12.77 0.63
CA ASN A 14 -1.39 11.79 1.52
C ASN A 14 -1.82 10.39 1.11
N LEU A 15 -0.90 9.42 1.20
CA LEU A 15 -1.24 8.02 1.03
C LEU A 15 -1.54 7.43 2.42
N VAL A 16 -2.77 7.00 2.63
CA VAL A 16 -3.20 6.34 3.86
C VAL A 16 -3.11 4.84 3.63
N LEU A 17 -2.18 4.17 4.30
CA LEU A 17 -2.08 2.71 4.27
C LEU A 17 -3.12 2.14 5.25
N GLU A 18 -3.99 1.29 4.72
CA GLU A 18 -5.10 0.70 5.46
C GLU A 18 -4.80 -0.75 5.84
N ASP A 19 -4.05 -1.48 5.00
CA ASP A 19 -3.70 -2.88 5.27
C ASP A 19 -2.39 -3.26 4.55
N ALA A 20 -1.76 -4.33 5.01
CA ALA A 20 -0.53 -4.86 4.45
C ALA A 20 -0.50 -6.39 4.55
N LEU A 21 -0.23 -7.04 3.41
CA LEU A 21 -0.31 -8.49 3.30
C LEU A 21 0.99 -9.04 2.71
N GLU A 22 1.53 -10.06 3.35
CA GLU A 22 2.59 -10.86 2.74
C GLU A 22 1.98 -11.73 1.65
N VAL A 23 2.42 -11.54 0.41
CA VAL A 23 1.91 -12.24 -0.78
C VAL A 23 3.05 -12.86 -1.56
N ASP A 24 2.74 -13.87 -2.36
CA ASP A 24 3.65 -14.39 -3.38
C ASP A 24 3.42 -13.63 -4.68
N ILE A 25 4.47 -12.98 -5.21
CA ILE A 25 4.37 -12.13 -6.40
C ILE A 25 4.04 -12.90 -7.69
N ASP A 26 4.27 -14.22 -7.70
CA ASP A 26 3.90 -15.07 -8.83
C ASP A 26 2.41 -15.47 -8.78
N ASP A 27 1.72 -15.27 -7.65
CA ASP A 27 0.28 -15.55 -7.47
C ASP A 27 -0.59 -14.32 -7.79
N GLN A 28 -0.58 -13.93 -9.06
CA GLN A 28 -1.29 -12.75 -9.55
C GLN A 28 -2.82 -12.84 -9.35
N GLU A 29 -3.38 -14.05 -9.33
CA GLU A 29 -4.81 -14.28 -9.12
C GLU A 29 -5.23 -13.94 -7.68
N ALA A 30 -4.43 -14.36 -6.68
CA ALA A 30 -4.68 -13.96 -5.30
C ALA A 30 -4.55 -12.44 -5.10
N ILE A 31 -3.52 -11.83 -5.70
CA ILE A 31 -3.31 -10.37 -5.62
C ILE A 31 -4.50 -9.63 -6.23
N ASP A 32 -4.93 -10.00 -7.44
CA ASP A 32 -6.06 -9.37 -8.13
C ASP A 32 -7.35 -9.49 -7.32
N SER A 33 -7.62 -10.66 -6.73
CA SER A 33 -8.79 -10.85 -5.87
C SER A 33 -8.76 -10.00 -4.60
N ILE A 34 -7.58 -9.74 -4.02
CA ILE A 34 -7.44 -8.87 -2.84
C ILE A 34 -7.68 -7.41 -3.25
N VAL A 35 -7.11 -6.98 -4.37
CA VAL A 35 -7.25 -5.61 -4.88
C VAL A 35 -8.70 -5.31 -5.27
N ASP A 36 -9.38 -6.25 -5.94
CA ASP A 36 -10.81 -6.13 -6.29
C ASP A 36 -11.69 -6.03 -5.03
N ALA A 37 -11.36 -6.79 -3.98
CA ALA A 37 -12.07 -6.74 -2.70
C ALA A 37 -11.86 -5.43 -1.92
N GLN A 38 -10.85 -4.64 -2.25
CA GLN A 38 -10.57 -3.36 -1.60
C GLN A 38 -11.61 -2.27 -1.95
N ASP A 39 -12.47 -2.50 -2.96
CA ASP A 39 -13.49 -1.59 -3.52
C ASP A 39 -13.83 -0.41 -2.60
N ASN A 40 -13.23 0.74 -2.92
CA ASN A 40 -13.40 1.97 -2.14
C ASN A 40 -14.38 2.88 -2.90
N GLU A 41 -15.55 3.15 -2.30
CA GLU A 41 -16.66 3.89 -2.93
C GLU A 41 -16.23 5.27 -3.48
N ASP A 42 -15.17 5.86 -2.93
CA ASP A 42 -14.62 7.16 -3.34
C ASP A 42 -13.67 7.09 -4.56
N GLY A 43 -13.34 5.89 -5.06
CA GLY A 43 -12.45 5.70 -6.21
C GLY A 43 -10.99 6.12 -5.97
N MET A 44 -10.62 6.34 -4.71
CA MET A 44 -9.26 6.72 -4.29
C MET A 44 -8.44 5.52 -3.80
N ALA A 45 -8.93 4.29 -4.02
CA ALA A 45 -8.21 3.06 -3.71
C ALA A 45 -6.85 3.03 -4.38
N TRP A 46 -5.86 2.57 -3.64
CA TRP A 46 -4.50 2.35 -4.09
C TRP A 46 -4.02 1.00 -3.56
N ALA A 47 -3.36 0.25 -4.43
CA ALA A 47 -2.71 -0.99 -4.09
C ALA A 47 -1.39 -1.10 -4.86
N SER A 48 -0.35 -1.60 -4.20
CA SER A 48 0.92 -1.87 -4.87
C SER A 48 1.73 -2.94 -4.15
N THR A 49 2.37 -3.81 -4.93
CA THR A 49 3.26 -4.86 -4.44
C THR A 49 4.72 -4.42 -4.49
N PHE A 50 5.46 -4.68 -3.41
CA PHE A 50 6.89 -4.42 -3.29
C PHE A 50 7.64 -5.70 -2.97
N LEU A 51 8.77 -5.92 -3.65
CA LEU A 51 9.64 -7.07 -3.43
C LEU A 51 10.68 -6.74 -2.35
N THR A 52 10.25 -6.72 -1.10
CA THR A 52 11.08 -6.38 0.06
C THR A 52 11.06 -7.49 1.10
N ASP A 53 12.09 -7.51 1.95
CA ASP A 53 12.20 -8.49 3.03
C ASP A 53 11.39 -8.09 4.28
N THR A 54 11.02 -6.81 4.40
CA THR A 54 10.26 -6.28 5.55
C THR A 54 9.18 -5.29 5.12
N TYR A 55 8.16 -5.14 5.98
CA TYR A 55 7.09 -4.15 5.86
C TYR A 55 7.64 -2.71 5.80
N GLU A 56 8.55 -2.36 6.72
CA GLU A 56 9.15 -1.02 6.77
C GLU A 56 9.86 -0.63 5.47
N GLU A 57 10.51 -1.60 4.82
CA GLU A 57 11.12 -1.38 3.51
C GLU A 57 10.09 -1.17 2.41
N ALA A 58 9.00 -1.94 2.40
CA ALA A 58 7.90 -1.76 1.45
C ALA A 58 7.30 -0.35 1.59
N VAL A 59 7.03 0.10 2.82
CA VAL A 59 6.47 1.43 3.09
C VAL A 59 7.44 2.53 2.64
N ARG A 60 8.73 2.36 2.89
CA ARG A 60 9.76 3.31 2.44
C ARG A 60 9.80 3.39 0.91
N GLU A 61 9.80 2.26 0.21
CA GLU A 61 9.77 2.25 -1.26
C GLU A 61 8.48 2.86 -1.81
N ALA A 62 7.33 2.60 -1.18
CA ALA A 62 6.07 3.23 -1.53
C ALA A 62 6.15 4.75 -1.38
N TYR A 63 6.73 5.23 -0.28
CA TYR A 63 6.93 6.67 -0.07
C TYR A 63 7.82 7.26 -1.16
N GLU A 64 8.96 6.64 -1.44
CA GLU A 64 9.91 7.15 -2.41
C GLU A 64 9.39 7.14 -3.86
N THR A 65 8.55 6.16 -4.19
CA THR A 65 8.01 5.96 -5.54
C THR A 65 6.79 6.83 -5.81
N TYR A 66 5.86 6.93 -4.85
CA TYR A 66 4.53 7.51 -5.09
C TYR A 66 4.28 8.80 -4.32
N VAL A 67 4.96 9.02 -3.19
CA VAL A 67 4.58 10.07 -2.23
C VAL A 67 5.63 11.18 -2.10
N LYS A 68 6.88 10.97 -2.53
CA LYS A 68 8.02 11.89 -2.35
C LYS A 68 7.88 13.20 -3.14
N ASP A 69 6.91 14.01 -2.74
CA ASP A 69 6.61 15.36 -3.20
C ASP A 69 6.56 16.32 -1.99
N GLU A 70 6.52 17.63 -2.22
CA GLU A 70 6.56 18.61 -1.14
C GLU A 70 5.22 18.64 -0.38
N GLY A 71 5.24 18.17 0.87
CA GLY A 71 4.12 18.29 1.81
C GLY A 71 3.22 17.06 1.91
N THR A 72 3.51 16.01 1.13
CA THR A 72 2.81 14.72 1.15
C THR A 72 3.53 13.70 2.03
N ARG A 73 2.77 12.79 2.66
CA ARG A 73 3.30 11.73 3.53
C ARG A 73 2.47 10.46 3.47
N ILE A 74 3.07 9.37 3.94
CA ILE A 74 2.34 8.15 4.25
C ILE A 74 1.75 8.27 5.66
N ILE A 75 0.48 7.92 5.79
CA ILE A 75 -0.24 7.75 7.06
C ILE A 75 -0.46 6.26 7.23
N ASP A 76 0.17 5.66 8.23
CA ASP A 76 0.05 4.22 8.51
C ASP A 76 -1.13 3.98 9.46
N GLU A 77 -2.22 3.42 8.96
CA GLU A 77 -3.40 3.00 9.73
C GLU A 77 -3.54 1.47 9.79
N THR A 78 -2.55 0.72 9.30
CA THR A 78 -2.55 -0.75 9.28
C THR A 78 -2.59 -1.35 10.69
N GLY A 79 -2.17 -0.58 11.70
CA GLY A 79 -2.06 -1.05 13.07
C GLY A 79 -0.82 -1.88 13.35
N GLU A 80 0.05 -2.08 12.34
CA GLU A 80 1.40 -2.64 12.47
C GLU A 80 2.29 -1.63 13.23
N SER A 81 2.08 -1.58 14.54
CA SER A 81 2.87 -0.76 15.45
C SER A 81 4.23 -1.43 15.62
N SER A 82 5.28 -0.75 15.18
CA SER A 82 6.69 -1.08 15.44
C SER A 82 6.99 -1.42 16.90
#